data_AF-A0AAN8I8D0-F1
#
_entry.id   AF-A0AAN8I8D0-F1
#
_cell.length_a   1.000
_cell.length_b   1.000
_cell.length_c   1.000
_cell.angle_alpha   90.00
_cell.angle_beta   90.00
_cell.angle_gamma   90.00
#
_symmetry.space_group_name_H-M   'P 1'
#
loop_
_entity.id
_entity.type
_entity.pdbx_description
1 polymer ?
#
loop_
_entity_poly.entity_id
_entity_poly.type
_entity_poly.pdbx_seq_one_letter_code
_entity_poly.pdbx_strand_id
1 'polypeptide(L)'
;RLDNHQLVRQLAYKIGFLFQSQDDLLDVFGDPNVTGKIGTDIQDGKCTWVSVRAAQKLRGKPEMNEFKEDYGKSTPEKVANIKKLLDKLKIRDEFSTFQRKFSEK
;
A
#
# COMPACT_ATOMS: atom_id res chain seq x y z
N ARG A 1 16.17 7.08 34.85
CA ARG A 1 16.38 7.90 33.63
C ARG A 1 16.09 7.04 32.41
N LEU A 2 14.82 6.64 32.23
CA LEU A 2 14.32 5.91 31.05
C LEU A 2 13.05 6.58 30.47
N ASP A 3 12.67 7.72 31.03
CA ASP A 3 11.36 8.35 30.84
C ASP A 3 11.33 9.23 29.58
N ASN A 4 12.50 9.45 28.95
CA ASN A 4 12.64 10.14 27.66
C ASN A 4 12.49 9.23 26.42
N HIS A 5 12.27 7.92 26.59
CA HIS A 5 12.17 7.00 25.46
C HIS A 5 10.78 6.94 24.81
N GLN A 6 9.72 7.39 25.48
CA GLN A 6 8.36 7.25 24.95
C GLN A 6 8.12 8.12 23.71
N LEU A 7 8.54 9.39 23.74
CA LEU A 7 8.41 10.30 22.60
C LEU A 7 9.25 9.84 21.41
N VAL A 8 10.51 9.45 21.66
CA VAL A 8 11.40 8.93 20.61
C VAL A 8 10.83 7.66 19.99
N ARG A 9 10.30 6.75 20.82
CA ARG A 9 9.65 5.51 20.35
C ARG A 9 8.42 5.81 19.50
N GLN A 10 7.55 6.72 19.95
CA GLN A 10 6.37 7.13 19.16
C GLN A 10 6.77 7.74 17.81
N LEU A 11 7.78 8.61 17.80
CA LEU A 11 8.30 9.18 16.56
C LEU A 11 8.89 8.11 15.64
N ALA A 12 9.69 7.18 16.17
CA ALA A 12 10.26 6.09 15.40
C ALA A 12 9.17 5.19 14.80
N TYR A 13 8.11 4.88 15.54
CA TYR A 13 6.96 4.14 15.01
C TYR A 13 6.25 4.90 13.91
N LYS A 14 6.04 6.21 14.06
CA LYS A 14 5.43 7.04 13.01
C LYS A 14 6.27 7.00 11.73
N ILE A 15 7.57 7.23 11.85
CA ILE A 15 8.50 7.21 10.71
C ILE A 15 8.49 5.83 10.05
N GLY A 16 8.63 4.75 10.83
CA GLY A 16 8.65 3.39 10.32
C GLY A 16 7.35 3.02 9.61
N PHE A 17 6.20 3.43 10.15
CA PHE A 17 4.90 3.19 9.52
C PHE A 17 4.77 3.94 8.19
N LEU A 18 5.16 5.21 8.13
CA LEU A 18 5.12 5.98 6.90
C LEU A 18 6.08 5.40 5.84
N PHE A 19 7.29 5.03 6.26
CA PHE A 19 8.30 4.42 5.39
C PHE A 19 7.81 3.10 4.80
N GLN A 20 7.26 2.20 5.62
CA GLN A 20 6.72 0.94 5.12
C GLN A 20 5.52 1.17 4.20
N SER A 21 4.63 2.11 4.54
CA SER A 21 3.49 2.44 3.68
C SER A 21 3.93 2.99 2.31
N GLN A 22 5.07 3.71 2.26
CA GLN A 22 5.65 4.20 1.01
C GLN A 22 6.29 3.07 0.20
N ASP A 23 7.02 2.15 0.83
CA ASP A 23 7.58 0.96 0.17
C ASP A 23 6.46 0.11 -0.44
N ASP A 24 5.37 -0.14 0.29
CA ASP A 24 4.18 -0.85 -0.20
C ASP A 24 3.57 -0.19 -1.45
N LEU A 25 3.56 1.16 -1.51
CA LEU A 25 3.09 1.88 -2.69
C LEU A 25 4.06 1.71 -3.87
N LEU A 26 5.36 1.86 -3.62
CA LEU A 26 6.40 1.75 -4.64
C LEU A 26 6.53 0.32 -5.19
N ASP A 27 6.21 -0.70 -4.39
CA ASP A 27 6.19 -2.09 -4.85
C ASP A 27 5.12 -2.31 -5.94
N VAL A 28 3.95 -1.67 -5.79
CA VAL A 28 2.86 -1.78 -6.76
C VAL A 28 3.05 -0.85 -7.97
N PHE A 29 3.51 0.38 -7.71
CA PHE A 29 3.40 1.50 -8.64
C PHE A 29 4.73 2.13 -9.06
N GLY A 30 5.82 1.78 -8.38
CA GLY A 30 7.15 2.31 -8.65
C GLY A 30 7.71 1.81 -9.98
N ASP A 31 8.57 2.63 -10.57
CA ASP A 31 9.36 2.24 -11.73
C ASP A 31 10.51 1.32 -11.27
N PRO A 32 10.60 0.07 -11.75
CA PRO A 32 11.69 -0.85 -11.40
C PRO A 32 13.10 -0.28 -11.64
N ASN A 33 13.26 0.63 -12.61
CA ASN A 33 14.55 1.27 -12.88
C ASN A 33 14.96 2.26 -11.78
N VAL A 34 13.98 2.80 -11.04
CA VAL A 34 14.21 3.73 -9.92
C VAL A 34 14.24 2.99 -8.60
N THR A 35 13.35 2.02 -8.40
CA THR A 35 13.27 1.24 -7.15
C THR A 35 14.35 0.16 -7.07
N GLY A 36 14.93 -0.25 -8.20
CA GLY A 36 15.91 -1.33 -8.30
C GLY A 36 15.33 -2.73 -8.08
N LYS A 37 14.00 -2.86 -7.94
CA LYS A 37 13.29 -4.13 -7.72
C LYS A 37 12.00 -4.21 -8.51
N ILE A 38 11.64 -5.42 -8.92
CA ILE A 38 10.30 -5.74 -9.40
C ILE A 38 9.45 -6.03 -8.16
N GLY A 39 8.37 -5.27 -7.97
CA GLY A 39 7.49 -5.49 -6.84
C GLY A 39 6.70 -6.79 -6.93
N THR A 40 6.44 -7.39 -5.76
CA THR A 40 5.77 -8.69 -5.63
C THR A 40 4.53 -8.75 -4.76
N ASP A 41 4.15 -7.64 -4.14
CA ASP A 41 3.11 -7.66 -3.10
C ASP A 41 1.75 -8.18 -3.57
N ILE A 42 1.38 -7.90 -4.83
CA ILE A 42 0.10 -8.33 -5.41
C ILE A 42 0.07 -9.85 -5.58
N GLN A 43 1.06 -10.42 -6.26
CA GLN A 43 1.10 -11.86 -6.52
C GLN A 43 1.34 -12.68 -5.25
N ASP A 44 2.05 -12.11 -4.28
CA ASP A 44 2.30 -12.74 -2.99
C ASP A 44 1.09 -12.60 -2.04
N GLY A 45 0.09 -11.80 -2.41
CA GLY A 45 -1.12 -11.60 -1.61
C GLY A 45 -0.84 -10.90 -0.29
N LYS A 46 0.17 -10.01 -0.23
CA LYS A 46 0.60 -9.40 1.03
C LYS A 46 -0.44 -8.44 1.58
N CYS A 47 -0.50 -8.38 2.91
CA CYS A 47 -1.28 -7.40 3.65
C CYS A 47 -0.48 -6.09 3.74
N THR A 48 -0.68 -5.21 2.78
CA THR A 48 0.05 -3.95 2.62
C THR A 48 -0.90 -2.78 2.80
N TRP A 49 -0.34 -1.58 2.97
CA TRP A 49 -1.14 -0.36 3.00
C TRP A 49 -2.06 -0.26 1.77
N VAL A 50 -1.55 -0.61 0.59
CA VAL A 50 -2.30 -0.57 -0.67
C VAL A 50 -3.49 -1.54 -0.66
N SER A 51 -3.27 -2.80 -0.27
CA SER A 51 -4.34 -3.81 -0.31
C SER A 51 -5.43 -3.56 0.74
N VAL A 52 -5.04 -3.11 1.93
CA VAL A 52 -5.99 -2.71 2.98
C VAL A 52 -6.84 -1.52 2.52
N ARG A 53 -6.24 -0.50 1.89
CA ARG A 53 -6.97 0.68 1.38
C ARG A 53 -7.91 0.33 0.24
N ALA A 54 -7.47 -0.54 -0.68
CA ALA A 54 -8.32 -1.05 -1.74
C ALA A 54 -9.54 -1.79 -1.17
N ALA A 55 -9.33 -2.73 -0.26
CA ALA A 55 -10.40 -3.49 0.39
C ALA A 55 -11.40 -2.58 1.14
N GLN A 56 -10.91 -1.53 1.83
CA GLN A 56 -11.76 -0.53 2.49
C GLN A 56 -12.65 0.21 1.48
N LYS A 57 -12.09 0.64 0.34
CA LYS A 57 -12.83 1.35 -0.72
C LYS A 57 -13.79 0.47 -1.51
N LEU A 58 -13.52 -0.83 -1.58
CA LEU A 58 -14.33 -1.83 -2.27
C LEU A 58 -15.42 -2.42 -1.38
N ARG A 59 -15.41 -2.16 -0.07
CA ARG A 59 -16.39 -2.70 0.86
C ARG A 59 -17.81 -2.39 0.40
N GLY A 60 -18.60 -3.45 0.16
CA GLY A 60 -19.98 -3.35 -0.31
C GLY A 60 -20.15 -3.12 -1.82
N LYS A 61 -19.07 -3.16 -2.61
CA LYS A 61 -19.10 -3.01 -4.07
C LYS A 61 -18.88 -4.35 -4.78
N PRO A 62 -19.45 -4.55 -5.98
CA PRO A 62 -19.27 -5.78 -6.74
C PRO A 62 -17.80 -6.04 -7.12
N GLU A 63 -17.01 -4.99 -7.34
CA GLU A 63 -15.57 -5.10 -7.64
C GLU A 63 -14.74 -5.71 -6.49
N MET A 64 -15.32 -5.86 -5.28
CA MET A 64 -14.70 -6.60 -4.19
C MET A 64 -14.51 -8.08 -4.51
N ASN A 65 -15.38 -8.67 -5.32
CA ASN A 65 -15.27 -10.08 -5.72
C ASN A 65 -14.08 -10.27 -6.66
N GLU A 66 -13.94 -9.40 -7.66
CA GLU A 66 -12.78 -9.37 -8.57
C GLU A 66 -11.47 -9.20 -7.77
N PHE A 67 -11.43 -8.26 -6.84
CA PHE A 67 -10.26 -8.06 -5.97
C PHE A 67 -9.90 -9.32 -5.19
N LYS A 68 -10.88 -10.04 -4.62
CA LYS A 68 -10.62 -11.28 -3.88
C LYS A 68 -10.18 -12.45 -4.77
N GLU A 69 -10.63 -12.49 -6.01
CA GLU A 69 -10.33 -13.57 -6.95
C GLU A 69 -8.92 -13.44 -7.56
N ASP A 70 -8.51 -12.19 -7.81
CA ASP A 70 -7.28 -11.89 -8.54
C ASP A 70 -6.09 -11.54 -7.63
N TYR A 71 -6.32 -11.02 -6.42
CA TYR A 71 -5.25 -10.70 -5.48
C TYR A 71 -4.59 -11.97 -4.90
N GLY A 72 -3.27 -12.00 -4.82
CA GLY A 72 -2.50 -13.20 -4.41
C GLY A 72 -2.36 -14.26 -5.50
N LYS A 73 -2.56 -13.89 -6.76
CA LYS A 73 -2.32 -14.75 -7.92
C LYS A 73 -1.16 -14.22 -8.75
N SER A 74 -0.28 -15.11 -9.16
CA SER A 74 0.94 -14.79 -9.91
C SER A 74 0.75 -14.68 -11.42
N THR A 75 -0.45 -14.98 -11.94
CA THR A 75 -0.74 -14.84 -13.37
C THR A 75 -0.66 -13.36 -13.79
N PRO A 76 0.08 -13.01 -14.85
CA PRO A 76 0.24 -11.62 -15.28
C PRO A 76 -1.08 -10.88 -15.52
N GLU A 77 -2.09 -11.58 -16.05
CA GLU A 77 -3.43 -11.04 -16.30
C GLU A 77 -4.12 -10.60 -15.00
N LYS A 78 -4.09 -11.45 -13.97
CA LYS A 78 -4.69 -11.15 -12.66
C LYS A 78 -3.96 -10.01 -11.94
N VAL A 79 -2.63 -10.00 -12.00
CA VAL A 79 -1.83 -8.88 -11.48
C VAL A 79 -2.19 -7.57 -12.20
N ALA A 80 -2.34 -7.61 -13.53
CA ALA A 80 -2.73 -6.44 -14.32
C ALA A 80 -4.16 -5.97 -13.98
N ASN A 81 -5.11 -6.87 -13.77
CA ASN A 81 -6.47 -6.52 -13.34
C ASN A 81 -6.47 -5.80 -11.98
N ILE A 82 -5.74 -6.33 -10.99
CA ILE A 82 -5.57 -5.67 -9.70
C ILE A 82 -4.96 -4.28 -9.88
N LYS A 83 -3.88 -4.14 -10.68
CA LYS A 83 -3.27 -2.82 -10.92
C LYS A 83 -4.26 -1.83 -11.53
N LYS A 84 -5.04 -2.23 -12.53
CA LYS A 84 -6.11 -1.40 -13.11
C LYS A 84 -7.18 -1.02 -12.09
N LEU A 85 -7.59 -1.95 -11.23
CA LEU A 85 -8.56 -1.69 -10.18
C LEU A 85 -8.01 -0.69 -9.17
N LEU A 86 -6.76 -0.84 -8.75
CA LEU A 86 -6.09 0.10 -7.83
C LEU A 86 -5.96 1.52 -8.43
N ASP A 87 -5.68 1.62 -9.74
CA ASP A 87 -5.67 2.89 -10.47
C ASP A 87 -7.08 3.52 -10.51
N LYS A 88 -8.14 2.73 -10.82
CA LYS A 88 -9.54 3.18 -10.78
C LYS A 88 -9.94 3.69 -9.40
N LEU A 89 -9.43 3.06 -8.34
CA LEU A 89 -9.64 3.47 -6.94
C LEU A 89 -8.81 4.71 -6.54
N LYS A 90 -7.92 5.20 -7.42
CA LYS A 90 -7.04 6.36 -7.17
C LYS A 90 -6.22 6.21 -5.89
N ILE A 91 -5.61 5.04 -5.71
CA ILE A 91 -4.85 4.74 -4.49
C ILE A 91 -3.60 5.63 -4.37
N ARG A 92 -2.94 5.98 -5.47
CA ARG A 92 -1.79 6.91 -5.48
C ARG A 92 -2.16 8.30 -4.93
N ASP A 93 -3.32 8.82 -5.33
CA ASP A 93 -3.82 10.13 -4.87
C ASP A 93 -4.18 10.10 -3.38
N GLU A 94 -4.78 8.99 -2.93
CA GLU A 94 -5.09 8.78 -1.51
C GLU A 94 -3.80 8.69 -0.68
N PHE A 95 -2.77 8.00 -1.18
CA PHE A 95 -1.48 7.92 -0.51
C PHE A 95 -0.86 9.31 -0.36
N SER A 96 -0.85 10.12 -1.43
CA SER A 96 -0.33 11.48 -1.39
C SER A 96 -1.05 12.33 -0.33
N THR A 97 -2.36 12.17 -0.21
CA THR A 97 -3.17 12.84 0.83
C THR A 97 -2.85 12.31 2.23
N PHE A 98 -2.70 11.00 2.38
CA PHE A 98 -2.32 10.34 3.63
C PHE A 98 -0.94 10.80 4.10
N GLN A 99 0.07 10.76 3.23
CA GLN A 99 1.44 11.17 3.53
C GLN A 99 1.49 12.61 4.04
N ARG A 100 0.87 13.56 3.33
CA ARG A 100 0.80 14.96 3.77
C ARG A 100 0.20 15.09 5.17
N LYS A 101 -0.98 14.50 5.40
CA LYS A 101 -1.66 14.56 6.71
C LYS A 101 -0.90 13.85 7.83
N PHE A 102 -0.12 12.83 7.49
CA PHE A 102 0.65 12.05 8.44
C PHE A 102 1.93 12.79 8.86
N SER A 103 2.59 13.48 7.92
CA SER A 103 3.79 14.29 8.18
C SER A 103 3.52 15.59 8.94
N GLU A 104 2.29 16.13 8.85
CA GLU A 104 1.88 17.35 9.58
C GLU A 104 1.59 17.10 11.08
N LYS A 105 1.63 15.85 11.56
CA LYS A 105 1.21 15.43 12.92
C LYS A 105 2.32 14.81 13.76
#